data_AF-A0A7S4UWE4-F1
#
_entry.id   AF-A0A7S4UWE4-F1
#
_cell.length_a   1.000
_cell.length_b   1.000
_cell.length_c   1.000
_cell.angle_alpha   90.00
_cell.angle_beta   90.00
_cell.angle_gamma   90.00
#
_symmetry.space_group_name_H-M   'P 1'
#
loop_
_entity.id
_entity.type
_entity.pdbx_description
1 polymer ?
#
loop_
_entity_poly.entity_id
_entity_poly.type
_entity_poly.pdbx_seq_one_letter_code
_entity_poly.pdbx_strand_id
1 'polypeptide(L)'
;MRARSNPKAGWCRAAVGGPDLWQQSGGVGVLSSMPGSPSRGMGGLSASHDAIHGIHTSSVRSFYWAEKAIREEQEVRTLLDSEVPFLELRRLVESVHPYELPMIVSAAHGGPLIAKRESLEKYLMGAVDVNETTAEEAEMIAKELVQIRYVACSHVEKLEDKEDTHRVTVKTTAGSRTHIVREFGGLDFEWTPLQGNRPFLQWVEAAAVPSSAEL
;
A
#
# COMPACT_ATOMS: atom_id res chain seq x y z
N MET A 1 13.06 -21.89 33.59
CA MET A 1 13.24 -20.43 33.42
C MET A 1 14.71 -20.10 33.16
N ARG A 2 15.06 -19.80 31.90
CA ARG A 2 16.17 -18.95 31.45
C ARG A 2 16.02 -18.78 29.92
N ALA A 3 16.18 -17.54 29.47
CA ALA A 3 15.85 -17.01 28.15
C ALA A 3 16.83 -17.41 27.03
N ARG A 4 16.36 -17.34 25.78
CA ARG A 4 17.11 -17.03 24.54
C ARG A 4 16.13 -16.29 23.61
N SER A 5 16.19 -14.97 23.49
CA SER A 5 17.00 -14.15 22.55
C SER A 5 16.58 -14.28 21.07
N ASN A 6 16.02 -13.18 20.57
CA ASN A 6 15.63 -12.77 19.21
C ASN A 6 16.70 -13.08 18.11
N PRO A 7 16.32 -13.10 16.81
CA PRO A 7 16.63 -11.90 16.03
C PRO A 7 15.52 -11.44 15.07
N LYS A 8 15.45 -10.11 14.99
CA LYS A 8 14.71 -9.29 14.04
C LYS A 8 15.08 -9.66 12.60
N ALA A 9 14.09 -9.84 11.74
CA ALA A 9 14.22 -9.69 10.30
C ALA A 9 13.19 -8.63 9.85
N GLY A 10 13.66 -7.61 9.12
CA GLY A 10 12.82 -6.55 8.56
C GLY A 10 12.26 -7.00 7.21
N TRP A 11 10.96 -6.86 7.02
CA TRP A 11 10.22 -7.39 5.87
C TRP A 11 9.88 -6.28 4.88
N CYS A 12 10.46 -6.28 3.69
CA CYS A 12 10.04 -5.39 2.61
C CYS A 12 8.70 -5.90 2.01
N ARG A 13 7.78 -4.99 1.72
CA ARG A 13 6.55 -5.27 0.95
C ARG A 13 6.57 -4.38 -0.30
N ALA A 14 5.91 -4.80 -1.37
CA ALA A 14 5.64 -3.99 -2.56
C ALA A 14 4.47 -4.63 -3.32
N ALA A 15 3.38 -3.90 -3.55
CA ALA A 15 2.18 -4.38 -4.23
C ALA A 15 2.11 -3.90 -5.69
N VAL A 16 1.54 -4.72 -6.57
CA VAL A 16 1.28 -4.42 -7.99
C VAL A 16 -0.10 -5.00 -8.36
N GLY A 17 -1.11 -4.13 -8.51
CA GLY A 17 -2.54 -4.33 -8.83
C GLY A 17 -3.21 -2.93 -8.94
N GLY A 18 -4.26 -2.60 -9.72
CA GLY A 18 -5.16 -3.43 -10.53
C GLY A 18 -5.68 -2.95 -11.92
N PRO A 19 -6.51 -1.89 -12.06
CA PRO A 19 -7.73 -1.96 -12.88
C PRO A 19 -7.60 -1.68 -14.39
N ASP A 20 -8.42 -2.41 -15.14
CA ASP A 20 -8.66 -2.28 -16.58
C ASP A 20 -9.77 -1.25 -16.89
N LEU A 21 -9.67 -0.66 -18.09
CA LEU A 21 -10.56 0.30 -18.78
C LEU A 21 -10.46 1.78 -18.37
N TRP A 22 -9.89 2.63 -19.25
CA TRP A 22 -10.64 3.39 -20.26
C TRP A 22 -9.72 3.98 -21.36
N GLN A 23 -10.28 4.02 -22.57
CA GLN A 23 -9.71 4.55 -23.80
C GLN A 23 -9.94 6.08 -23.92
N GLN A 24 -8.97 6.74 -24.55
CA GLN A 24 -9.07 8.01 -25.32
C GLN A 24 -9.26 9.33 -24.56
N SER A 25 -8.18 10.11 -24.54
CA SER A 25 -8.22 11.46 -25.11
C SER A 25 -6.83 11.84 -25.64
N GLY A 26 -6.77 12.06 -26.95
CA GLY A 26 -5.54 12.41 -27.67
C GLY A 26 -5.05 13.81 -27.33
N GLY A 27 -3.72 13.94 -27.26
CA GLY A 27 -3.01 15.20 -27.27
C GLY A 27 -1.79 15.08 -28.17
N VAL A 28 -1.87 15.68 -29.35
CA VAL A 28 -0.74 15.81 -30.27
C VAL A 28 0.24 16.83 -29.68
N GLY A 29 1.35 16.34 -29.12
CA GLY A 29 2.46 17.15 -28.63
C GLY A 29 3.66 17.05 -29.55
N VAL A 30 4.00 18.17 -30.18
CA VAL A 30 5.15 18.35 -31.09
C VAL A 30 6.47 18.13 -30.34
N LEU A 31 7.26 17.15 -30.79
CA LEU A 31 8.61 16.86 -30.30
C LEU A 31 9.59 17.91 -30.85
N SER A 32 10.10 18.76 -29.96
CA SER A 32 11.31 19.56 -30.21
C SER A 32 12.53 18.80 -29.72
N SER A 33 13.46 18.58 -30.62
CA SER A 33 14.75 17.91 -30.44
C SER A 33 15.69 18.76 -29.58
N MET A 34 16.25 18.16 -28.52
CA MET A 34 17.40 18.70 -27.78
C MET A 34 18.66 17.88 -28.09
N PRO A 35 19.84 18.53 -28.22
CA PRO A 35 21.10 17.85 -28.51
C PRO A 35 21.80 17.35 -27.23
N GLY A 36 22.34 16.13 -27.32
CA GLY A 36 23.62 15.71 -26.74
C GLY A 36 23.73 15.64 -25.21
N SER A 37 23.46 14.47 -24.64
CA SER A 37 23.96 14.10 -23.30
C SER A 37 25.16 13.13 -23.42
N PRO A 38 26.20 13.30 -22.58
CA PRO A 38 27.40 12.48 -22.60
C PRO A 38 27.11 11.05 -22.12
N SER A 39 27.67 10.08 -22.83
CA SER A 39 27.66 8.64 -22.54
C SER A 39 28.40 8.36 -21.24
N ARG A 40 27.69 8.47 -20.10
CA ARG A 40 28.12 7.89 -18.82
C ARG A 40 28.11 6.37 -18.97
N GLY A 41 29.28 5.76 -18.87
CA GLY A 41 29.44 4.30 -18.90
C GLY A 41 28.46 3.63 -17.94
N MET A 42 27.54 2.85 -18.49
CA MET A 42 26.68 1.96 -17.72
C MET A 42 27.56 0.84 -17.17
N GLY A 43 28.15 1.08 -15.98
CA GLY A 43 28.66 0.00 -15.15
C GLY A 43 27.50 -0.96 -14.92
N GLY A 44 27.63 -2.17 -15.47
CA GLY A 44 26.61 -3.20 -15.41
C GLY A 44 26.21 -3.44 -13.96
N LEU A 45 25.01 -3.00 -13.59
CA LEU A 45 24.30 -3.48 -12.41
C LEU A 45 23.96 -4.94 -12.68
N SER A 46 24.95 -5.83 -12.48
CA SER A 46 24.71 -7.25 -12.31
C SER A 46 24.00 -7.41 -10.97
N ALA A 47 22.70 -7.07 -10.93
CA ALA A 47 21.85 -7.46 -9.83
C ALA A 47 21.94 -8.98 -9.75
N SER A 48 22.61 -9.48 -8.71
CA SER A 48 22.67 -10.90 -8.43
C SER A 48 21.23 -11.40 -8.32
N HIS A 49 20.86 -12.34 -9.18
CA HIS A 49 19.53 -12.95 -9.22
C HIS A 49 19.11 -13.57 -7.87
N ASP A 50 20.02 -13.69 -6.91
CA ASP A 50 19.83 -14.29 -5.59
C ASP A 50 19.19 -13.35 -4.54
N ALA A 51 18.82 -12.12 -4.90
CA ALA A 51 18.31 -11.13 -3.93
C ALA A 51 16.77 -11.14 -3.73
N ILE A 52 16.04 -11.97 -4.46
CA ILE A 52 14.59 -12.16 -4.30
C ILE A 52 14.34 -13.55 -3.73
N HIS A 53 13.79 -13.60 -2.53
CA HIS A 53 13.55 -14.83 -1.77
C HIS A 53 12.17 -15.43 -2.03
N GLY A 54 11.19 -14.60 -2.37
CA GLY A 54 9.82 -15.06 -2.56
C GLY A 54 8.94 -14.02 -3.25
N ILE A 55 7.96 -14.51 -4.01
CA ILE A 55 6.87 -13.72 -4.58
C ILE A 55 5.57 -14.41 -4.16
N HIS A 56 4.73 -13.67 -3.46
CA HIS A 56 3.41 -14.12 -3.06
C HIS A 56 2.35 -13.24 -3.71
N THR A 57 1.29 -13.84 -4.23
CA THR A 57 0.15 -13.12 -4.77
C THR A 57 -1.10 -13.51 -4.00
N SER A 58 -1.93 -12.53 -3.65
CA SER A 58 -3.26 -12.78 -3.10
C SER A 58 -4.31 -11.96 -3.82
N SER A 59 -5.50 -12.53 -3.95
CA SER A 59 -6.67 -11.81 -4.45
C SER A 59 -7.23 -10.94 -3.32
N VAL A 60 -7.42 -9.65 -3.57
CA VAL A 60 -7.93 -8.71 -2.57
C VAL A 60 -9.08 -7.89 -3.13
N ARG A 61 -10.08 -7.63 -2.29
CA ARG A 61 -11.14 -6.67 -2.59
C ARG A 61 -10.74 -5.31 -2.03
N SER A 62 -10.65 -4.29 -2.87
CA SER A 62 -10.16 -2.96 -2.51
C SER A 62 -11.30 -1.95 -2.50
N PHE A 63 -11.37 -1.17 -1.42
CA PHE A 63 -12.31 -0.07 -1.20
C PHE A 63 -11.50 1.20 -1.00
N TYR A 64 -11.78 2.26 -1.75
CA TYR A 64 -11.04 3.50 -1.63
C TYR A 64 -11.86 4.72 -2.04
N TRP A 65 -11.51 5.89 -1.52
CA TRP A 65 -12.18 7.14 -1.87
C TRP A 65 -11.52 7.78 -3.11
N ALA A 66 -12.29 7.94 -4.18
CA ALA A 66 -11.85 8.64 -5.39
C ALA A 66 -13.03 9.33 -6.07
N GLU A 67 -12.79 10.47 -6.70
CA GLU A 67 -13.81 11.20 -7.47
C GLU A 67 -15.12 11.46 -6.68
N LYS A 68 -14.99 11.72 -5.38
CA LYS A 68 -16.10 11.98 -4.45
C LYS A 68 -17.03 10.78 -4.19
N ALA A 69 -16.58 9.57 -4.49
CA ALA A 69 -17.31 8.34 -4.21
C ALA A 69 -16.37 7.25 -3.71
N ILE A 70 -16.97 6.19 -3.15
CA ILE A 70 -16.23 4.95 -2.89
C ILE A 70 -16.11 4.19 -4.20
N ARG A 71 -14.89 3.78 -4.53
CA ARG A 71 -14.58 2.82 -5.59
C ARG A 71 -14.34 1.45 -4.98
N GLU A 72 -14.79 0.43 -5.69
CA GLU A 72 -14.71 -0.97 -5.30
C GLU A 72 -14.09 -1.76 -6.44
N GLU A 73 -13.00 -2.47 -6.15
CA GLU A 73 -12.24 -3.17 -7.19
C GLU A 73 -11.76 -4.54 -6.72
N GLN A 74 -11.66 -5.46 -7.68
CA GLN A 74 -10.97 -6.72 -7.48
C GLN A 74 -9.53 -6.55 -7.94
N GLU A 75 -8.58 -6.74 -7.03
CA GLU A 75 -7.16 -6.54 -7.30
C GLU A 75 -6.34 -7.80 -6.99
N VAL A 76 -5.14 -7.85 -7.55
CA VAL A 76 -4.10 -8.78 -7.14
C VAL A 76 -3.08 -8.02 -6.33
N ARG A 77 -2.83 -8.47 -5.11
CA ARG A 77 -1.75 -7.94 -4.27
C ARG A 77 -0.54 -8.84 -4.42
N THR A 78 0.55 -8.28 -4.91
CA THR A 78 1.86 -8.94 -4.90
C THR A 78 2.59 -8.57 -3.61
N LEU A 79 3.32 -9.53 -3.03
CA LEU A 79 4.27 -9.33 -1.95
C LEU A 79 5.60 -9.90 -2.40
N LEU A 80 6.67 -9.13 -2.22
CA LEU A 80 8.01 -9.48 -2.65
C LEU A 80 8.93 -9.52 -1.44
N ASP A 81 9.43 -10.70 -1.12
CA ASP A 81 10.48 -10.88 -0.12
C ASP A 81 11.83 -10.70 -0.80
N SER A 82 12.53 -9.63 -0.45
CA SER A 82 13.75 -9.26 -1.15
C SER A 82 14.72 -8.47 -0.28
N GLU A 83 16.01 -8.70 -0.53
CA GLU A 83 17.13 -7.90 0.00
C GLU A 83 17.42 -6.67 -0.87
N VAL A 84 16.79 -6.57 -2.05
CA VAL A 84 16.95 -5.42 -2.93
C VAL A 84 16.41 -4.17 -2.23
N PRO A 85 17.19 -3.06 -2.21
CA PRO A 85 16.73 -1.81 -1.60
C PRO A 85 15.40 -1.35 -2.20
N PHE A 86 14.47 -0.90 -1.36
CA PHE A 86 13.15 -0.44 -1.79
C PHE A 86 13.18 0.58 -2.92
N LEU A 87 14.15 1.52 -2.91
CA LEU A 87 14.25 2.53 -3.96
C LEU A 87 14.56 1.92 -5.34
N GLU A 88 15.31 0.83 -5.37
CA GLU A 88 15.62 0.09 -6.60
C GLU A 88 14.41 -0.71 -7.07
N LEU A 89 13.78 -1.47 -6.16
CA LEU A 89 12.52 -2.16 -6.44
C LEU A 89 11.45 -1.21 -6.97
N ARG A 90 11.30 -0.06 -6.33
CA ARG A 90 10.33 0.97 -6.73
C ARG A 90 10.58 1.43 -8.16
N ARG A 91 11.83 1.72 -8.53
CA ARG A 91 12.18 2.16 -9.91
C ARG A 91 11.88 1.08 -10.94
N LEU A 92 12.16 -0.18 -10.63
CA LEU A 92 11.88 -1.31 -11.52
C LEU A 92 10.37 -1.46 -11.72
N VAL A 93 9.60 -1.46 -10.63
CA VAL A 93 8.13 -1.51 -10.68
C VAL A 93 7.58 -0.29 -11.43
N GLU A 94 8.07 0.92 -11.14
CA GLU A 94 7.72 2.18 -11.82
C GLU A 94 7.93 2.14 -13.35
N SER A 95 8.85 1.30 -13.82
CA SER A 95 9.14 1.19 -15.26
C SER A 95 8.25 0.21 -16.02
N VAL A 96 7.48 -0.63 -15.32
CA VAL A 96 6.70 -1.72 -15.95
C VAL A 96 5.25 -1.79 -15.50
N HIS A 97 4.86 -1.13 -14.40
CA HIS A 97 3.48 -1.21 -13.93
C HIS A 97 2.51 -0.48 -14.88
N PRO A 98 1.27 -0.96 -15.02
CA PRO A 98 0.27 -0.30 -15.86
C PRO A 98 -0.41 0.91 -15.16
N TYR A 99 -0.21 1.09 -13.85
CA TYR A 99 -0.94 2.09 -13.06
C TYR A 99 -0.47 3.52 -13.29
N GLU A 100 -1.37 4.49 -13.20
CA GLU A 100 -0.99 5.89 -13.05
C GLU A 100 -0.39 6.15 -11.66
N LEU A 101 -0.99 5.54 -10.63
CA LEU A 101 -0.57 5.67 -9.24
C LEU A 101 -0.32 4.29 -8.62
N PRO A 102 0.88 3.70 -8.80
CA PRO A 102 1.17 2.40 -8.20
C PRO A 102 1.22 2.54 -6.68
N MET A 103 0.56 1.62 -5.97
CA MET A 103 0.73 1.52 -4.52
C MET A 103 1.95 0.65 -4.20
N ILE A 104 3.12 1.28 -4.08
CA ILE A 104 4.36 0.59 -3.71
C ILE A 104 4.63 0.91 -2.25
N VAL A 105 4.35 -0.05 -1.36
CA VAL A 105 4.39 0.15 0.09
C VAL A 105 5.23 -0.89 0.79
N SER A 106 6.02 -0.47 1.78
CA SER A 106 6.83 -1.37 2.60
C SER A 106 6.38 -1.33 4.06
N ALA A 107 6.32 -2.52 4.68
CA ALA A 107 6.03 -2.70 6.10
C ALA A 107 7.30 -2.96 6.93
N ALA A 108 8.49 -2.79 6.35
CA ALA A 108 9.75 -3.16 6.99
C ALA A 108 10.01 -2.31 8.23
N HIS A 109 10.21 -2.99 9.36
CA HIS A 109 10.65 -2.37 10.61
C HIS A 109 12.17 -2.20 10.56
N GLY A 110 12.64 -1.17 9.86
CA GLY A 110 14.05 -0.77 9.85
C GLY A 110 14.64 -0.67 8.45
N GLY A 111 14.95 0.56 8.06
CA GLY A 111 15.59 0.91 6.80
C GLY A 111 15.16 2.33 6.41
N PRO A 112 16.06 3.22 5.95
CA PRO A 112 15.67 4.54 5.50
C PRO A 112 14.99 4.43 4.13
N LEU A 113 13.70 4.11 4.08
CA LEU A 113 12.92 4.09 2.83
C LEU A 113 12.41 5.48 2.45
N ILE A 114 12.38 6.41 3.42
CA ILE A 114 12.14 7.83 3.18
C ILE A 114 13.48 8.58 3.23
N ALA A 115 13.77 9.30 2.14
CA ALA A 115 14.87 10.24 2.09
C ALA A 115 14.63 11.37 3.11
N LYS A 116 15.16 11.21 4.32
CA LYS A 116 15.27 12.21 5.40
C LYS A 116 13.93 12.62 6.08
N ARG A 117 13.89 12.40 7.40
CA ARG A 117 13.19 13.21 8.43
C ARG A 117 11.67 13.33 8.48
N GLU A 118 10.87 12.80 7.55
CA GLU A 118 9.43 12.68 7.82
C GLU A 118 9.20 11.62 8.92
N SER A 119 8.33 11.90 9.90
CA SER A 119 8.11 10.96 11.00
C SER A 119 7.54 9.66 10.45
N LEU A 120 8.13 8.54 10.83
CA LEU A 120 7.66 7.19 10.45
C LEU A 120 6.19 6.97 10.83
N GLU A 121 5.67 7.78 11.75
CA GLU A 121 4.32 7.67 12.27
C GLU A 121 3.29 8.50 11.52
N LYS A 122 3.66 9.33 10.52
CA LYS A 122 2.71 10.17 9.78
C LYS A 122 1.63 9.34 9.07
N TYR A 123 2.02 8.20 8.50
CA TYR A 123 1.16 7.29 7.77
C TYR A 123 1.15 5.93 8.46
N LEU A 124 -0.02 5.30 8.52
CA LEU A 124 -0.21 4.04 9.22
C LEU A 124 -0.93 3.03 8.34
N MET A 125 -0.56 1.78 8.53
CA MET A 125 -1.28 0.61 8.05
C MET A 125 -1.85 -0.11 9.28
N GLY A 126 -3.16 -0.35 9.29
CA GLY A 126 -3.82 -1.16 10.32
C GLY A 126 -4.27 -2.48 9.71
N ALA A 127 -4.09 -3.59 10.41
CA ALA A 127 -4.64 -4.88 10.02
C ALA A 127 -5.51 -5.44 11.15
N VAL A 128 -6.67 -6.00 10.81
CA VAL A 128 -7.53 -6.73 11.74
C VAL A 128 -8.06 -7.99 11.07
N ASP A 129 -8.08 -9.08 11.83
CA ASP A 129 -8.71 -10.34 11.40
C ASP A 129 -10.14 -10.34 11.94
N VAL A 130 -11.13 -10.41 11.05
CA VAL A 130 -12.55 -10.57 11.37
C VAL A 130 -12.87 -12.06 11.22
N ASN A 131 -13.12 -12.72 12.34
CA ASN A 131 -13.35 -14.18 12.39
C ASN A 131 -14.85 -14.49 12.33
N GLU A 132 -15.19 -15.72 11.96
CA GLU A 132 -16.57 -16.24 11.94
C GLU A 132 -17.53 -15.35 11.14
N THR A 133 -17.07 -14.82 10.00
CA THR A 133 -17.80 -13.83 9.20
C THR A 133 -17.78 -14.16 7.72
N THR A 134 -18.77 -13.69 6.98
CA THR A 134 -18.78 -13.82 5.51
C THR A 134 -17.90 -12.75 4.86
N ALA A 135 -17.57 -12.96 3.57
CA ALA A 135 -16.81 -11.97 2.81
C ALA A 135 -17.59 -10.64 2.72
N GLU A 136 -18.91 -10.71 2.52
CA GLU A 136 -19.79 -9.55 2.39
C GLU A 136 -19.82 -8.69 3.66
N GLU A 137 -19.82 -9.32 4.83
CA GLU A 137 -19.77 -8.62 6.12
C GLU A 137 -18.42 -7.92 6.33
N ALA A 138 -17.30 -8.60 6.03
CA ALA A 138 -15.98 -8.02 6.09
C ALA A 138 -15.80 -6.86 5.09
N GLU A 139 -16.35 -6.99 3.88
CA GLU A 139 -16.39 -5.95 2.85
C GLU A 139 -17.23 -4.74 3.28
N MET A 140 -18.36 -4.96 3.95
CA MET A 140 -19.19 -3.88 4.50
C MET A 140 -18.43 -3.08 5.56
N ILE A 141 -17.72 -3.74 6.48
CA ILE A 141 -16.84 -3.08 7.47
C ILE A 141 -15.76 -2.26 6.76
N ALA A 142 -15.09 -2.85 5.76
CA ALA A 142 -14.06 -2.16 4.99
C ALA A 142 -14.59 -0.92 4.25
N LYS A 143 -15.79 -1.01 3.68
CA LYS A 143 -16.47 0.09 3.00
C LYS A 143 -16.87 1.21 3.96
N GLU A 144 -17.42 0.88 5.13
CA GLU A 144 -17.78 1.87 6.15
C GLU A 144 -16.57 2.67 6.65
N LEU A 145 -15.43 2.00 6.88
CA LEU A 145 -14.17 2.64 7.27
C LEU A 145 -13.70 3.70 6.25
N VAL A 146 -13.90 3.43 4.96
CA VAL A 146 -13.57 4.38 3.87
C VAL A 146 -14.65 5.46 3.75
N GLN A 147 -15.93 5.11 3.93
CA GLN A 147 -17.05 6.03 3.80
C GLN A 147 -16.98 7.23 4.75
N ILE A 148 -16.57 6.99 5.99
CA ILE A 148 -16.39 8.04 7.01
C ILE A 148 -15.11 8.86 6.82
N ARG A 149 -14.30 8.52 5.80
CA ARG A 149 -13.06 9.19 5.40
C ARG A 149 -11.98 9.29 6.49
N TYR A 150 -12.01 8.39 7.47
CA TYR A 150 -10.85 8.17 8.34
C TYR A 150 -9.83 7.23 7.72
N VAL A 151 -10.20 6.44 6.71
CA VAL A 151 -9.32 5.53 5.98
C VAL A 151 -9.31 5.94 4.51
N ALA A 152 -8.12 6.04 3.91
CA ALA A 152 -8.00 6.33 2.48
C ALA A 152 -8.34 5.10 1.63
N CYS A 153 -7.88 3.94 2.08
CA CYS A 153 -8.01 2.66 1.40
C CYS A 153 -8.17 1.52 2.40
N SER A 154 -9.08 0.59 2.14
CA SER A 154 -9.24 -0.66 2.87
C SER A 154 -9.19 -1.85 1.90
N HIS A 155 -8.47 -2.91 2.27
CA HIS A 155 -8.45 -4.16 1.51
C HIS A 155 -9.04 -5.29 2.36
N VAL A 156 -9.77 -6.19 1.72
CA VAL A 156 -10.27 -7.43 2.31
C VAL A 156 -9.64 -8.61 1.60
N GLU A 157 -9.15 -9.58 2.36
CA GLU A 157 -8.67 -10.86 1.85
C GLU A 157 -9.12 -12.01 2.74
N LYS A 158 -9.42 -13.17 2.14
CA LYS A 158 -9.69 -14.39 2.88
C LYS A 158 -8.37 -15.01 3.34
N LEU A 159 -8.27 -15.39 4.61
CA LEU A 159 -7.12 -16.13 5.13
C LEU A 159 -7.32 -17.62 4.84
N GLU A 160 -6.45 -18.22 4.03
CA GLU A 160 -6.60 -19.61 3.58
C GLU A 160 -6.45 -20.64 4.71
N ASP A 161 -5.70 -20.28 5.75
CA ASP A 161 -5.41 -21.11 6.92
C ASP A 161 -6.48 -21.04 8.02
N LYS A 162 -7.52 -20.20 7.83
CA LYS A 162 -8.58 -19.98 8.81
C LYS A 162 -9.95 -20.02 8.16
N GLU A 163 -10.83 -20.88 8.68
CA GLU A 163 -12.22 -20.94 8.23
C GLU A 163 -12.93 -19.61 8.54
N ASP A 164 -13.70 -19.12 7.56
CA ASP A 164 -14.53 -17.91 7.64
C ASP A 164 -13.86 -16.70 8.31
N THR A 165 -12.56 -16.54 8.07
CA THR A 165 -11.77 -15.43 8.58
C THR A 165 -11.26 -14.56 7.45
N HIS A 166 -11.53 -13.27 7.57
CA HIS A 166 -11.16 -12.26 6.59
C HIS A 166 -10.24 -11.23 7.24
N ARG A 167 -9.14 -10.89 6.57
CA ARG A 167 -8.25 -9.82 7.01
C ARG A 167 -8.63 -8.51 6.33
N VAL A 168 -8.94 -7.51 7.14
CA VAL A 168 -9.17 -6.13 6.71
C VAL A 168 -7.90 -5.32 6.96
N THR A 169 -7.32 -4.77 5.89
CA THR A 169 -6.10 -3.94 5.95
C THR A 169 -6.37 -2.51 5.50
N VAL A 170 -6.28 -1.56 6.42
CA VAL A 170 -6.53 -0.13 6.21
C VAL A 170 -5.23 0.65 6.04
N LYS A 171 -5.27 1.73 5.24
CA LYS A 171 -4.20 2.72 5.08
C LYS A 171 -4.73 4.10 5.40
N THR A 172 -4.06 4.79 6.31
CA THR A 172 -4.54 6.05 6.89
C THR A 172 -3.41 6.96 7.35
N THR A 173 -3.76 8.14 7.86
CA THR A 173 -2.85 9.06 8.55
C THR A 173 -2.85 8.81 10.06
N ALA A 174 -1.81 9.26 10.74
CA ALA A 174 -1.70 9.16 12.20
C ALA A 174 -2.89 9.78 12.93
N GLY A 175 -3.38 10.93 12.43
CA GLY A 175 -4.45 11.70 13.06
C GLY A 175 -5.80 10.98 13.05
N SER A 176 -6.04 10.10 12.08
CA SER A 176 -7.28 9.33 11.97
C SER A 176 -7.33 8.11 12.89
N ARG A 177 -6.18 7.63 13.39
CA ARG A 177 -6.10 6.40 14.21
C ARG A 177 -7.03 6.42 15.41
N THR A 178 -7.03 7.52 16.17
CA THR A 178 -7.86 7.64 17.38
C THR A 178 -9.35 7.61 17.06
N HIS A 179 -9.75 8.14 15.91
CA HIS A 179 -11.13 8.07 15.44
C HIS A 179 -11.51 6.65 15.04
N ILE A 180 -10.66 5.95 14.28
CA ILE A 180 -10.90 4.55 13.90
C ILE A 180 -11.07 3.67 15.14
N VAL A 181 -10.15 3.77 16.10
CA VAL A 181 -10.22 2.97 17.35
C VAL A 181 -11.47 3.31 18.18
N ARG A 182 -11.93 4.57 18.16
CA ARG A 182 -13.13 4.97 18.90
C ARG A 182 -14.41 4.48 18.24
N GLU A 183 -14.57 4.71 16.93
CA GLU A 183 -15.78 4.35 16.20
C GLU A 183 -15.88 2.83 15.97
N PHE A 184 -14.74 2.14 15.82
CA PHE A 184 -14.64 0.69 15.58
C PHE A 184 -13.98 -0.04 16.76
N GLY A 185 -14.24 0.40 18.00
CA GLY A 185 -13.58 -0.14 19.20
C GLY A 185 -13.81 -1.62 19.51
N GLY A 186 -14.64 -2.31 18.72
CA GLY A 186 -14.76 -3.79 18.73
C GLY A 186 -13.70 -4.51 17.89
N LEU A 187 -12.90 -3.78 17.10
CA LEU A 187 -11.85 -4.31 16.24
C LEU A 187 -10.48 -3.97 16.82
N ASP A 188 -9.64 -4.98 17.00
CA ASP A 188 -8.27 -4.81 17.48
C ASP A 188 -7.30 -4.72 16.30
N PHE A 189 -6.95 -3.48 15.93
CA PHE A 189 -6.06 -3.22 14.81
C PHE A 189 -4.58 -3.33 15.22
N GLU A 190 -3.83 -4.17 14.52
CA GLU A 190 -2.37 -4.15 14.53
C GLU A 190 -1.87 -2.99 13.65
N TRP A 191 -1.34 -1.94 14.28
CA TRP A 191 -0.85 -0.76 13.60
C TRP A 191 0.64 -0.83 13.31
N THR A 192 1.02 -0.56 12.07
CA THR A 192 2.41 -0.46 11.63
C THR A 192 2.64 0.84 10.85
N PRO A 193 3.83 1.45 10.96
CA PRO A 193 4.25 2.53 10.08
C PRO A 193 4.09 2.18 8.60
N LEU A 194 3.36 3.02 7.86
CA LEU A 194 3.20 2.86 6.41
C LEU A 194 4.27 3.68 5.68
N GLN A 195 5.09 2.99 4.91
CA GLN A 195 6.07 3.62 4.01
C GLN A 195 5.64 3.33 2.58
N GLY A 196 5.81 4.30 1.67
CA GLY A 196 5.46 4.12 0.27
C GLY A 196 6.01 5.18 -0.65
N ASN A 197 5.69 5.08 -1.94
CA ASN A 197 6.00 6.12 -2.92
C ASN A 197 5.23 7.42 -2.60
N ARG A 198 5.90 8.56 -2.79
CA ARG A 198 5.36 9.89 -2.39
C ARG A 198 3.97 10.19 -2.98
N PRO A 199 3.70 9.95 -4.28
CA PRO A 199 2.38 10.21 -4.85
C PRO A 199 1.26 9.48 -4.11
N PHE A 200 1.48 8.20 -3.74
CA PHE A 200 0.52 7.42 -2.98
C PHE A 200 0.31 7.98 -1.57
N LEU A 201 1.37 8.36 -0.85
CA LEU A 201 1.24 8.92 0.50
C LEU A 201 0.53 10.29 0.51
N GLN A 202 0.74 11.11 -0.53
CA GLN A 202 -0.01 12.35 -0.73
C GLN A 202 -1.49 12.09 -0.99
N TRP A 203 -1.80 11.06 -1.78
CA TRP A 203 -3.17 10.63 -2.00
C TRP A 203 -3.83 10.14 -0.69
N VAL A 204 -3.13 9.36 0.14
CA VAL A 204 -3.65 8.92 1.46
C VAL A 204 -4.04 10.12 2.32
N GLU A 205 -3.20 11.16 2.34
CA GLU A 205 -3.46 12.40 3.10
C GLU A 205 -4.69 13.15 2.58
N ALA A 206 -4.89 13.22 1.26
CA ALA A 206 -6.05 13.88 0.66
C ALA A 206 -7.35 13.08 0.80
N ALA A 207 -7.25 11.75 0.76
CA ALA A 207 -8.41 10.86 0.84
C ALA A 207 -8.92 10.73 2.29
N ALA A 208 -8.03 10.60 3.27
CA ALA A 208 -8.35 10.43 4.69
C ALA A 208 -8.64 11.76 5.41
N VAL A 209 -9.55 12.57 4.86
CA VAL A 209 -10.02 13.83 5.46
C VAL A 209 -11.46 13.65 5.95
N PRO A 210 -11.74 13.78 7.26
CA PRO A 210 -13.09 13.58 7.80
C PRO A 210 -14.11 14.51 7.15
N SER A 211 -15.30 13.98 6.83
CA SER A 211 -16.36 14.74 6.15
C SER A 211 -16.87 15.96 6.94
N SER A 212 -16.61 16.03 8.25
CA SER A 212 -16.95 17.20 9.08
C SER A 212 -16.12 18.46 8.75
N ALA A 213 -15.05 18.33 7.97
CA ALA A 213 -14.25 19.46 7.52
C ALA A 213 -14.80 20.17 6.26
N GLU A 214 -15.89 19.65 5.67
CA GLU A 214 -16.53 20.22 4.45
C GLU A 214 -17.85 20.95 4.73
N LEU A 215 -18.22 21.12 6.02
CA LEU A 215 -19.37 21.92 6.47
C LEU A 215 -18.93 23.31 6.92
#